data_AF-A0A0F4TGU6-F1
#
_entry.id   AF-A0A0F4TGU6-F1
#
_cell.length_a   1.000
_cell.length_b   1.000
_cell.length_c   1.000
_cell.angle_alpha   90.00
_cell.angle_beta   90.00
_cell.angle_gamma   90.00
#
_symmetry.space_group_name_H-M   'P 1'
#
loop_
_entity.id
_entity.type
_entity.pdbx_description
1 polymer ?
#
loop_
_entity_poly.entity_id
_entity_poly.type
_entity_poly.pdbx_seq_one_letter_code
_entity_poly.pdbx_strand_id
1 'polypeptide(L)' 'MSRPFSRWLPSLLLTATLPVIAHAEGPEYGPELQGFDSPYTLKHFAFESQGQSLQMGYTDVAAHGKQVPR' A
#
# COMPACT_ATOMS: atom_id res chain seq x y z
N MET A 1 -54.09 8.54 -10.06
CA MET A 1 -52.75 9.15 -10.18
C MET A 1 -51.71 8.11 -9.80
N SER A 2 -51.22 7.34 -10.77
CA SER A 2 -50.29 6.23 -10.54
C SER A 2 -48.86 6.77 -10.41
N ARG A 3 -48.24 6.55 -9.25
CA ARG A 3 -46.91 7.08 -8.91
C ARG A 3 -45.82 6.34 -9.71
N PRO A 4 -45.01 7.03 -10.55
CA PRO A 4 -43.91 6.42 -11.31
C PRO A 4 -42.65 6.27 -10.44
N PHE A 5 -42.77 5.76 -9.21
CA PHE A 5 -41.63 5.67 -8.28
C PHE A 5 -40.75 4.43 -8.51
N SER A 6 -41.15 3.51 -9.38
CA SER A 6 -40.47 2.23 -9.63
C SER A 6 -39.78 2.21 -11.00
N ARG A 7 -38.92 3.20 -11.28
CA ARG A 7 -37.97 3.13 -12.42
C ARG A 7 -36.51 3.27 -12.01
N TRP A 8 -36.26 3.65 -10.76
CA TRP A 8 -34.92 3.94 -10.23
C TRP A 8 -34.37 2.80 -9.37
N LEU A 9 -35.22 1.85 -8.99
CA LEU A 9 -34.85 0.66 -8.23
C LEU A 9 -33.79 -0.23 -8.91
N PRO A 10 -33.82 -0.50 -10.23
CA PRO A 10 -32.78 -1.33 -10.87
C PRO A 10 -31.43 -0.59 -10.93
N SER A 11 -31.44 0.73 -11.11
CA SER A 11 -30.22 1.55 -11.09
C SER A 11 -29.59 1.59 -9.70
N LEU A 12 -30.41 1.70 -8.65
CA LEU A 12 -29.94 1.67 -7.26
C LEU A 12 -29.38 0.30 -6.86
N LEU A 13 -30.00 -0.79 -7.32
CA LEU A 13 -29.50 -2.15 -7.13
C LEU A 13 -28.17 -2.39 -7.87
N LEU A 14 -28.01 -1.85 -9.09
CA LEU A 14 -26.75 -1.98 -9.85
C LEU A 14 -25.58 -1.25 -9.17
N THR A 15 -25.82 -0.11 -8.52
CA THR A 15 -24.79 0.59 -7.75
C THR A 15 -24.42 -0.11 -6.44
N ALA A 16 -25.33 -0.88 -5.86
CA ALA A 16 -25.11 -1.52 -4.55
C ALA A 16 -24.23 -2.78 -4.61
N THR A 17 -24.03 -3.38 -5.79
CA THR A 17 -23.27 -4.65 -5.95
C THR A 17 -21.81 -4.46 -6.37
N LEU A 18 -21.40 -3.25 -6.74
CA LEU A 18 -20.03 -2.95 -7.18
C LEU A 18 -18.90 -3.32 -6.18
N PRO A 19 -19.04 -3.15 -4.84
CA PRO A 19 -17.91 -3.40 -3.94
C PRO A 19 -17.60 -4.88 -3.70
N VAL A 20 -18.46 -5.82 -4.13
CA VAL A 20 -18.26 -7.26 -3.88
C VAL A 20 -17.17 -7.88 -4.78
N ILE A 21 -16.81 -7.23 -5.89
CA ILE A 21 -15.86 -7.79 -6.88
C ILE A 21 -14.43 -7.24 -6.67
N ALA A 22 -14.24 -6.25 -5.80
CA ALA A 22 -12.94 -5.59 -5.60
C ALA A 22 -12.03 -6.30 -4.58
N HIS A 23 -12.06 -7.63 -4.51
CA HIS A 23 -11.08 -8.40 -3.74
C HIS A 23 -9.85 -8.66 -4.63
N ALA A 24 -8.85 -7.81 -4.50
CA ALA A 24 -7.53 -8.09 -5.06
C ALA A 24 -6.83 -9.12 -4.16
N GLU A 25 -6.66 -10.35 -4.64
CA GLU A 25 -5.78 -11.36 -4.03
C GLU A 25 -4.32 -10.90 -4.19
N GLY A 26 -3.89 -10.01 -3.29
CA GLY A 26 -2.51 -9.57 -3.17
C GLY A 26 -1.82 -10.25 -1.98
N PRO A 27 -0.48 -10.34 -2.00
CA PRO A 27 0.27 -10.74 -0.81
C PRO A 27 -0.10 -9.83 0.37
N GLU A 28 -0.35 -10.45 1.52
CA GLU A 28 -0.63 -9.74 2.75
C GLU A 28 0.70 -9.36 3.41
N TYR A 29 0.89 -8.06 3.61
CA TYR A 29 2.08 -7.53 4.24
C TYR A 29 1.78 -7.09 5.65
N GLY A 30 2.76 -7.26 6.54
CA GLY A 30 2.68 -6.67 7.88
C GLY A 30 2.78 -5.13 7.83
N PRO A 31 2.57 -4.46 8.98
CA PRO A 31 2.56 -2.99 9.08
C PRO A 31 3.84 -2.30 8.56
N GLU A 32 4.99 -2.99 8.58
CA GLU A 32 6.27 -2.48 8.07
C GLU A 32 6.74 -3.28 6.85
N LEU A 33 5.80 -3.74 6.02
CA LEU A 33 6.07 -4.55 4.82
C LEU A 33 6.72 -5.91 5.12
N GLN A 34 6.44 -6.51 6.29
CA GLN A 34 6.89 -7.87 6.57
C GLN A 34 6.32 -8.83 5.51
N GLY A 35 7.16 -9.72 5.00
CA GLY A 35 6.83 -10.63 3.90
C GLY A 35 7.13 -10.07 2.50
N PHE A 36 7.57 -8.81 2.39
CA PHE A 36 8.08 -8.26 1.14
C PHE A 36 9.56 -8.65 0.93
N ASP A 37 9.84 -9.42 -0.11
CA ASP A 37 11.20 -9.79 -0.50
C ASP A 37 11.93 -8.60 -1.14
N SER A 38 12.77 -7.94 -0.34
CA SER A 38 13.67 -6.90 -0.84
C SER A 38 14.97 -7.52 -1.42
N PRO A 39 15.46 -7.05 -2.58
CA PRO A 39 16.68 -7.58 -3.20
C PRO A 39 17.97 -7.23 -2.45
N TYR A 40 17.89 -6.34 -1.45
CA TYR A 40 19.02 -5.87 -0.66
C TYR A 40 18.75 -6.06 0.83
N THR A 41 19.82 -6.14 1.62
CA THR A 41 19.72 -6.31 3.08
C THR A 41 19.08 -5.08 3.73
N LEU A 42 17.89 -5.27 4.29
CA LEU A 42 17.21 -4.27 5.10
C LEU A 42 17.91 -4.12 6.45
N LYS A 43 18.37 -2.91 6.76
CA LYS A 43 18.91 -2.52 8.06
C LYS A 43 17.86 -1.73 8.83
N HIS A 44 17.96 -1.74 10.15
CA HIS A 44 17.05 -0.98 11.00
C HIS A 44 17.82 0.04 11.84
N PHE A 45 17.25 1.24 11.96
CA PHE A 45 17.75 2.29 12.85
C PHE A 45 16.65 2.69 13.83
N ALA A 46 16.93 2.54 15.12
CA ALA A 46 16.03 2.96 16.19
C ALA A 46 16.45 4.36 16.68
N PHE A 47 15.49 5.26 16.85
CA PHE A 47 15.74 6.64 17.28
C PHE A 47 14.52 7.26 17.97
N GLU A 48 14.76 8.31 18.73
CA GLU A 48 13.72 9.10 19.38
C GLU A 48 13.34 10.30 18.52
N SER A 49 12.04 10.55 18.33
CA SER A 49 11.53 11.74 17.68
C SER A 49 10.27 12.22 18.37
N GLN A 50 10.21 13.50 18.73
CA GLN A 50 9.04 14.12 19.37
C GLN A 50 8.56 13.35 20.63
N GLY A 51 9.50 12.75 21.37
CA GLY A 51 9.20 11.96 22.57
C GLY A 51 8.66 10.55 22.31
N GLN A 52 8.82 10.03 21.09
CA GLN A 52 8.44 8.68 20.70
C GLN A 52 9.65 7.90 20.20
N SER A 53 9.77 6.65 20.66
CA SER A 53 10.71 5.65 20.11
C SER A 53 10.19 5.16 18.75
N LEU A 54 10.95 5.40 17.70
CA LEU A 54 10.65 5.02 16.32
C LEU A 54 11.72 4.09 15.76
N GLN A 55 11.36 3.35 14.71
CA GLN A 55 12.27 2.50 13.93
C GLN A 55 12.11 2.78 12.43
N MET A 56 13.23 2.80 11.72
CA MET A 56 13.27 2.98 10.27
C MET A 56 14.04 1.83 9.62
N GLY A 57 13.41 1.17 8.65
CA GLY A 57 14.08 0.27 7.71
C GLY A 57 14.80 1.07 6.61
N TYR A 58 16.08 0.80 6.37
CA TYR A 58 16.88 1.45 5.32
C TYR A 58 17.83 0.46 4.64
N THR A 59 18.18 0.75 3.39
CA THR A 59 19.21 0.01 2.65
C THR A 59 20.23 1.01 2.14
N ASP A 60 21.51 0.77 2.45
CA ASP A 60 22.64 1.55 1.96
C ASP A 60 23.42 0.71 0.95
N VAL A 61 23.24 0.99 -0.35
CA VAL A 61 23.86 0.26 -1.46
C VAL A 61 24.99 1.09 -2.06
N ALA A 62 26.22 0.58 -2.00
CA ALA A 62 27.39 1.26 -2.53
C ALA A 62 27.31 1.41 -4.07
N ALA A 63 27.64 2.60 -4.57
CA ALA A 63 27.71 2.87 -6.00
C ALA A 63 28.85 2.10 -6.66
N HIS A 64 28.59 1.53 -7.84
CA HIS A 64 29.58 0.82 -8.66
C HIS A 64 30.19 1.74 -9.74
N GLY A 65 30.51 2.99 -9.37
CA GLY A 65 30.98 3.99 -10.33
C GLY A 65 32.40 3.71 -10.83
N LYS A 66 32.60 3.63 -12.15
CA LYS A 66 33.92 3.88 -12.74
C LYS A 66 34.26 5.34 -12.51
N GLN A 67 35.39 5.60 -11.83
CA GLN A 67 35.95 6.95 -11.70
C GLN A 67 36.17 7.55 -13.10
N VAL A 68 35.44 8.60 -13.45
CA VAL A 68 35.74 9.42 -14.63
C VAL A 68 36.68 10.53 -14.16
N PRO A 69 37.95 10.57 -14.62
CA PRO A 69 38.88 11.61 -14.19
C PRO A 69 38.42 12.99 -14.69
N ARG A 70 38.60 14.00 -13.82
CA ARG A 70 38.27 15.40 -14.06
C ARG A 70 39.27 16.04 -15.03
#